data_AF-A0A974P6Z8-F1
#
_entry.id   AF-A0A974P6Z8-F1
#
_cell.length_a   1.000
_cell.length_b   1.000
_cell.length_c   1.000
_cell.angle_alpha   90.00
_cell.angle_beta   90.00
_cell.angle_gamma   90.00
#
_symmetry.space_group_name_H-M   'P 1'
#
loop_
_entity.id
_entity.type
_entity.pdbx_description
1 polymer ?
#
loop_
_entity_poly.entity_id
_entity_poly.type
_entity_poly.pdbx_seq_one_letter_code
_entity_poly.pdbx_strand_id
1 'polypeptide(L)'
;MPQDAFRPFQTAVVPGVDGLHRAMRSILDTELSAGSTILVVGAGGGRELQTLGASPANYRLVGVDPSAELLSLAKAYVAADHLDLRTTLVEGVVDNLTEDPVFDAATALFVMHFLPDDGSKLGFLTSIRKRLKPGAPYIHVDVCFDNAAMYERMEHAYARHAILGGLAPDAAADVASKVAPCLSSPKPSSVSA
;
A
#
# COMPACT_ATOMS: atom_id res chain seq x y z
N MET A 1 -4.81 -12.92 -12.23
CA MET A 1 -6.24 -12.91 -11.80
C MET A 1 -7.01 -11.90 -12.65
N PRO A 2 -8.22 -12.20 -13.13
CA PRO A 2 -9.04 -11.24 -13.89
C PRO A 2 -9.32 -9.95 -13.11
N GLN A 3 -9.58 -8.84 -13.83
CA GLN A 3 -9.78 -7.53 -13.22
C GLN A 3 -10.96 -7.53 -12.25
N ASP A 4 -12.12 -8.00 -12.68
CA ASP A 4 -13.37 -8.08 -11.93
C ASP A 4 -13.28 -8.93 -10.65
N ALA A 5 -12.40 -9.94 -10.63
CA ALA A 5 -12.15 -10.78 -9.47
C ALA A 5 -11.17 -10.16 -8.45
N PHE A 6 -10.34 -9.19 -8.85
CA PHE A 6 -9.24 -8.72 -8.00
C PHE A 6 -9.69 -7.88 -6.80
N ARG A 7 -10.67 -6.98 -6.96
CA ARG A 7 -11.18 -6.18 -5.83
C ARG A 7 -11.92 -7.04 -4.79
N PRO A 8 -12.83 -7.96 -5.19
CA PRO A 8 -13.41 -8.93 -4.25
C PRO A 8 -12.36 -9.73 -3.51
N PHE A 9 -11.33 -10.23 -4.21
CA PHE A 9 -10.21 -10.92 -3.59
C PHE A 9 -9.51 -10.04 -2.54
N GLN A 10 -9.15 -8.81 -2.89
CA GLN A 10 -8.48 -7.89 -1.96
C GLN A 10 -9.33 -7.60 -0.71
N THR A 11 -10.65 -7.46 -0.85
CA THR A 11 -11.56 -7.28 0.29
C THR A 11 -11.67 -8.54 1.15
N ALA A 12 -11.65 -9.72 0.54
CA ALA A 12 -11.68 -10.96 1.28
C ALA A 12 -10.39 -11.20 2.09
N VAL A 13 -9.22 -10.76 1.61
CA VAL A 13 -7.95 -11.13 2.24
C VAL A 13 -7.36 -10.06 3.16
N VAL A 14 -7.78 -8.80 3.03
CA VAL A 14 -7.33 -7.71 3.91
C VAL A 14 -8.49 -7.25 4.82
N PRO A 15 -8.43 -7.54 6.13
CA PRO A 15 -9.46 -7.11 7.07
C PRO A 15 -9.67 -5.59 7.06
N GLY A 16 -10.94 -5.16 6.95
CA GLY A 16 -11.32 -3.76 7.07
C GLY A 16 -10.82 -2.84 5.94
N VAL A 17 -10.31 -3.39 4.84
CA VAL A 17 -9.65 -2.62 3.77
C VAL A 17 -10.52 -1.52 3.15
N ASP A 18 -11.82 -1.70 3.04
CA ASP A 18 -12.74 -0.63 2.59
C ASP A 18 -12.78 0.53 3.59
N GLY A 19 -12.84 0.22 4.88
CA GLY A 19 -12.80 1.24 5.94
C GLY A 19 -11.47 1.98 5.96
N LEU A 20 -10.37 1.26 5.75
CA LEU A 20 -9.02 1.83 5.66
C LEU A 20 -8.92 2.87 4.54
N HIS A 21 -9.34 2.51 3.33
CA HIS A 21 -9.28 3.40 2.17
C HIS A 21 -10.22 4.61 2.33
N ARG A 22 -11.39 4.43 2.96
CA ARG A 22 -12.27 5.56 3.34
C ARG A 22 -11.61 6.50 4.35
N ALA A 23 -10.94 5.97 5.37
CA ALA A 23 -10.26 6.78 6.37
C ALA A 23 -9.09 7.57 5.74
N MET A 24 -8.25 6.93 4.95
CA MET A 24 -7.18 7.58 4.18
C MET A 24 -7.72 8.73 3.34
N ARG A 25 -8.77 8.48 2.54
CA ARG A 25 -9.44 9.48 1.71
C ARG A 25 -9.97 10.65 2.54
N SER A 26 -10.62 10.36 3.68
CA SER A 26 -11.19 11.39 4.56
C SER A 26 -10.12 12.33 5.12
N ILE A 27 -8.94 11.80 5.48
CA ILE A 27 -7.83 12.61 5.97
C ILE A 27 -7.32 13.53 4.85
N LEU A 28 -7.03 12.97 3.67
CA LEU A 28 -6.46 13.74 2.56
C LEU A 28 -7.45 14.77 1.99
N ASP A 29 -8.74 14.43 1.88
CA ASP A 29 -9.80 15.38 1.47
C ASP A 29 -9.96 16.54 2.47
N THR A 30 -9.52 16.38 3.72
CA THR A 30 -9.57 17.44 4.75
C THR A 30 -8.32 18.31 4.75
N GLU A 31 -7.16 17.73 4.47
CA GLU A 31 -5.87 18.41 4.60
C GLU A 31 -5.37 19.04 3.30
N LEU A 32 -5.75 18.49 2.14
CA LEU A 32 -5.20 18.90 0.85
C LEU A 32 -6.12 19.85 0.09
N SER A 33 -5.49 20.71 -0.71
CA SER A 33 -6.20 21.58 -1.64
C SER A 33 -6.60 20.84 -2.92
N ALA A 34 -7.58 21.39 -3.64
CA ALA A 34 -7.95 20.87 -4.95
C ALA A 34 -6.75 20.88 -5.93
N GLY A 35 -6.60 19.81 -6.70
CA GLY A 35 -5.54 19.66 -7.68
C GLY A 35 -4.16 19.31 -7.11
N SER A 36 -4.04 19.06 -5.79
CA SER A 36 -2.83 18.55 -5.15
C SER A 36 -2.31 17.27 -5.81
N THR A 37 -0.99 17.08 -5.81
CA THR A 37 -0.31 15.92 -6.39
C THR A 37 0.06 14.93 -5.29
N ILE A 38 -0.43 13.69 -5.38
CA ILE A 38 -0.25 12.65 -4.37
C ILE A 38 0.62 11.52 -4.95
N LEU A 39 1.64 11.13 -4.20
CA LEU A 39 2.44 9.94 -4.46
C LEU A 39 1.82 8.71 -3.80
N VAL A 40 1.49 7.69 -4.60
CA VAL A 40 1.03 6.38 -4.12
C VAL A 40 2.17 5.38 -4.26
N VAL A 41 2.84 5.07 -3.15
CA VAL A 41 3.97 4.14 -3.10
C VAL A 41 3.45 2.73 -2.90
N GLY A 42 3.83 1.80 -3.78
CA GLY A 42 3.24 0.47 -3.84
C GLY A 42 1.82 0.51 -4.40
N ALA A 43 1.65 1.18 -5.56
CA ALA A 43 0.33 1.39 -6.16
C ALA A 43 -0.43 0.09 -6.45
N GLY A 44 0.27 -1.04 -6.55
CA GLY A 44 -0.28 -2.38 -6.71
C GLY A 44 -1.34 -2.43 -7.80
N GLY A 45 -2.46 -3.10 -7.50
CA GLY A 45 -3.61 -3.19 -8.41
C GLY A 45 -4.47 -1.91 -8.47
N GLY A 46 -4.01 -0.78 -7.92
CA GLY A 46 -4.60 0.55 -8.12
C GLY A 46 -5.77 0.94 -7.21
N ARG A 47 -6.01 0.26 -6.08
CA ARG A 47 -7.17 0.59 -5.21
C ARG A 47 -7.07 1.98 -4.57
N GLU A 48 -5.88 2.36 -4.13
CA GLU A 48 -5.62 3.72 -3.63
C GLU A 48 -5.87 4.75 -4.73
N LEU A 49 -5.41 4.47 -5.97
CA LEU A 49 -5.61 5.35 -7.12
C LEU A 49 -7.10 5.58 -7.42
N GLN A 50 -7.91 4.52 -7.42
CA GLN A 50 -9.37 4.66 -7.61
C GLN A 50 -10.00 5.46 -6.48
N THR A 51 -9.60 5.14 -5.24
CA THR A 51 -10.17 5.79 -4.05
C THR A 51 -9.89 7.29 -4.06
N LEU A 52 -8.64 7.70 -4.29
CA LEU A 52 -8.23 9.10 -4.35
C LEU A 52 -8.70 9.79 -5.63
N GLY A 53 -8.74 9.06 -6.75
CA GLY A 53 -9.17 9.56 -8.06
C GLY A 53 -10.64 9.96 -8.10
N ALA A 54 -11.47 9.28 -7.31
CA ALA A 54 -12.88 9.60 -7.07
C ALA A 54 -13.09 10.84 -6.17
N SER A 55 -12.03 11.58 -5.81
CA SER A 55 -12.16 12.81 -5.02
C SER A 55 -12.70 13.98 -5.82
N PRO A 56 -13.68 14.75 -5.29
CA PRO A 56 -14.08 16.00 -5.91
C PRO A 56 -12.95 17.04 -5.90
N ALA A 57 -11.91 16.85 -5.06
CA ALA A 57 -10.70 17.67 -5.07
C ALA A 57 -9.85 17.49 -6.34
N ASN A 58 -10.17 16.50 -7.19
CA ASN A 58 -9.55 16.32 -8.50
C ASN A 58 -8.02 16.20 -8.46
N TYR A 59 -7.49 15.38 -7.55
CA TYR A 59 -6.06 15.17 -7.34
C TYR A 59 -5.32 14.69 -8.60
N ARG A 60 -4.02 14.99 -8.67
CA ARG A 60 -3.09 14.34 -9.60
C ARG A 60 -2.40 13.21 -8.85
N LEU A 61 -2.31 12.04 -9.46
CA LEU A 61 -1.83 10.82 -8.82
C LEU A 61 -0.58 10.33 -9.54
N VAL A 62 0.44 9.97 -8.77
CA VAL A 62 1.61 9.26 -9.28
C VAL A 62 1.72 7.95 -8.51
N GLY A 63 1.42 6.85 -9.16
CA GLY A 63 1.56 5.51 -8.60
C GLY A 63 2.89 4.89 -8.99
N VAL A 64 3.64 4.37 -8.02
CA VAL A 64 4.89 3.62 -8.26
C VAL A 64 4.79 2.22 -7.69
N ASP A 65 5.14 1.21 -8.47
CA ASP A 65 5.15 -0.20 -8.04
C ASP A 65 6.14 -1.02 -8.89
N PRO A 66 6.93 -1.94 -8.29
CA PRO A 66 7.87 -2.76 -9.06
C PRO A 66 7.19 -3.85 -9.90
N SER A 67 5.92 -4.17 -9.64
CA SER A 67 5.20 -5.23 -10.35
C SER A 67 4.49 -4.70 -11.59
N ALA A 68 5.08 -4.98 -12.76
CA ALA A 68 4.44 -4.70 -14.06
C ALA A 68 3.05 -5.35 -14.21
N GLU A 69 2.85 -6.55 -13.63
CA GLU A 69 1.57 -7.25 -13.66
C GLU A 69 0.50 -6.48 -12.87
N LEU A 70 0.81 -6.06 -11.64
CA LEU A 70 -0.12 -5.29 -10.81
C LEU A 70 -0.39 -3.92 -11.42
N LEU A 71 0.62 -3.25 -11.98
CA LEU A 71 0.43 -1.98 -12.68
C LEU A 71 -0.43 -2.11 -13.93
N SER A 72 -0.38 -3.25 -14.63
CA SER A 72 -1.28 -3.49 -15.77
C SER A 72 -2.74 -3.51 -15.32
N LEU A 73 -3.00 -4.09 -14.16
CA LEU A 73 -4.33 -4.05 -13.54
C LEU A 73 -4.70 -2.64 -13.06
N ALA A 74 -3.78 -1.91 -12.44
CA ALA A 74 -4.00 -0.52 -12.04
C ALA A 74 -4.35 0.37 -13.24
N LYS A 75 -3.64 0.22 -14.36
CA LYS A 75 -3.92 0.92 -15.63
C LYS A 75 -5.35 0.65 -16.10
N ALA A 76 -5.80 -0.60 -16.06
CA ALA A 76 -7.15 -0.96 -16.47
C ALA A 76 -8.23 -0.32 -15.59
N TYR A 77 -8.00 -0.22 -14.27
CA TYR A 77 -8.90 0.48 -13.36
C TYR A 77 -8.90 2.00 -13.55
N VAL A 78 -7.72 2.59 -13.72
CA VAL A 78 -7.56 4.03 -14.01
C VAL A 78 -8.32 4.42 -15.27
N ALA A 79 -8.22 3.61 -16.34
CA ALA A 79 -8.92 3.86 -17.58
C ALA A 79 -10.45 3.71 -17.43
N ALA A 80 -10.90 2.66 -16.73
CA ALA A 80 -12.33 2.42 -16.48
C ALA A 80 -12.98 3.57 -15.69
N ASP A 81 -12.22 4.22 -14.79
CA ASP A 81 -12.69 5.34 -13.97
C ASP A 81 -12.43 6.71 -14.62
N HIS A 82 -11.93 6.75 -15.86
CA HIS A 82 -11.58 7.97 -16.61
C HIS A 82 -10.56 8.88 -15.89
N LEU A 83 -9.55 8.26 -15.27
CA LEU A 83 -8.51 8.94 -14.48
C LEU A 83 -7.19 9.13 -15.26
N ASP A 84 -7.13 8.74 -16.54
CA ASP A 84 -5.89 8.67 -17.34
C ASP A 84 -5.16 10.01 -17.43
N LEU A 85 -5.90 11.11 -17.57
CA LEU A 85 -5.31 12.45 -17.72
C LEU A 85 -4.68 12.99 -16.43
N ARG A 86 -4.94 12.34 -15.28
CA ARG A 86 -4.48 12.78 -13.96
C ARG A 86 -3.68 11.73 -13.22
N THR A 87 -3.43 10.57 -13.82
CA THR A 87 -2.73 9.46 -13.17
C THR A 87 -1.53 9.04 -13.99
N THR A 88 -0.35 9.11 -13.39
CA THR A 88 0.89 8.56 -13.94
C THR A 88 1.24 7.29 -13.19
N LEU A 89 1.54 6.20 -13.91
CA LEU A 89 2.00 4.95 -13.33
C LEU A 89 3.44 4.68 -13.74
N VAL A 90 4.30 4.43 -12.74
CA VAL A 90 5.73 4.20 -12.90
C VAL A 90 6.05 2.79 -12.43
N GLU A 91 6.59 1.97 -13.33
CA GLU A 91 7.16 0.67 -12.95
C GLU A 91 8.52 0.89 -12.29
N GLY A 92 8.64 0.48 -11.04
CA GLY A 92 9.86 0.63 -10.26
C GLY A 92 9.60 0.88 -8.78
N VAL A 93 10.61 1.38 -8.09
CA VAL A 93 10.55 1.78 -6.68
C VAL A 93 10.63 3.30 -6.55
N VAL A 94 10.32 3.81 -5.36
CA VAL A 94 10.34 5.27 -5.08
C VAL A 94 11.68 5.91 -5.46
N ASP A 95 12.80 5.19 -5.32
CA ASP A 95 14.14 5.66 -5.68
C ASP A 95 14.32 5.96 -7.17
N ASN A 96 13.47 5.40 -8.03
CA ASN A 96 13.51 5.65 -9.48
C ASN A 96 12.85 6.99 -9.88
N LEU A 97 12.13 7.65 -8.97
CA LEU A 97 11.56 8.98 -9.20
C LEU A 97 12.62 10.07 -8.96
N THR A 98 12.49 11.25 -9.57
CA THR A 98 13.38 12.37 -9.24
C THR A 98 13.24 12.76 -7.77
N GLU A 99 14.31 13.27 -7.16
CA GLU A 99 14.30 13.69 -5.74
C GLU A 99 13.66 15.08 -5.53
N ASP A 100 12.86 15.56 -6.48
CA ASP A 100 12.21 16.86 -6.38
C ASP A 100 11.05 16.80 -5.37
N PRO A 101 10.95 17.75 -4.41
CA PRO A 101 9.87 17.79 -3.43
C PRO A 101 8.58 18.34 -4.06
N VAL A 102 7.98 17.58 -4.97
CA VAL A 102 6.82 18.01 -5.77
C VAL A 102 5.49 17.50 -5.23
N PHE A 103 5.50 16.50 -4.34
CA PHE A 103 4.27 15.88 -3.83
C PHE A 103 3.70 16.62 -2.63
N ASP A 104 2.40 16.86 -2.67
CA ASP A 104 1.61 17.47 -1.61
C ASP A 104 1.21 16.46 -0.53
N ALA A 105 1.27 15.16 -0.83
CA ALA A 105 1.10 14.06 0.12
C ALA A 105 1.70 12.76 -0.44
N ALA A 106 1.90 11.77 0.43
CA ALA A 106 2.22 10.41 0.02
C ALA A 106 1.41 9.37 0.82
N THR A 107 1.14 8.24 0.19
CA THR A 107 0.58 7.05 0.83
C THR A 107 1.49 5.85 0.58
N ALA A 108 1.59 4.95 1.56
CA ALA A 108 2.24 3.65 1.43
C ALA A 108 1.48 2.63 2.29
N LEU A 109 0.52 1.95 1.67
CA LEU A 109 -0.34 0.96 2.33
C LEU A 109 0.19 -0.45 2.03
N PHE A 110 0.56 -1.19 3.08
CA PHE A 110 1.01 -2.58 2.98
C PHE A 110 2.26 -2.77 2.10
N VAL A 111 3.26 -1.90 2.26
CA VAL A 111 4.52 -1.95 1.48
C VAL A 111 5.74 -2.24 2.35
N MET A 112 5.89 -1.52 3.47
CA MET A 112 7.15 -1.48 4.21
C MET A 112 7.48 -2.81 4.93
N HIS A 113 6.48 -3.65 5.25
CA HIS A 113 6.73 -4.99 5.80
C HIS A 113 7.53 -5.90 4.86
N PHE A 114 7.49 -5.70 3.54
CA PHE A 114 8.33 -6.47 2.62
C PHE A 114 9.83 -6.18 2.77
N LEU A 115 10.21 -5.10 3.45
CA LEU A 115 11.59 -4.68 3.59
C LEU A 115 12.22 -5.27 4.87
N PRO A 116 13.48 -5.75 4.79
CA PRO A 116 14.21 -6.18 5.98
C PRO A 116 14.45 -5.00 6.94
N ASP A 117 14.58 -5.32 8.22
CA ASP A 117 14.86 -4.33 9.27
C ASP A 117 16.37 -4.17 9.49
N ASP A 118 17.08 -3.78 8.44
CA ASP A 118 18.54 -3.62 8.38
C ASP A 118 18.98 -2.20 7.98
N GLY A 119 18.05 -1.24 8.09
CA GLY A 119 18.19 0.11 7.55
C GLY A 119 17.40 0.33 6.25
N SER A 120 16.97 -0.73 5.56
CA SER A 120 16.13 -0.62 4.36
C SER A 120 14.82 0.13 4.60
N LYS A 121 14.17 -0.10 5.75
CA LYS A 121 12.95 0.65 6.15
C LYS A 121 13.21 2.15 6.34
N LEU A 122 14.33 2.50 6.98
CA LEU A 122 14.73 3.90 7.11
C LEU A 122 15.05 4.53 5.75
N GLY A 123 15.74 3.80 4.88
CA GLY A 123 16.03 4.22 3.51
C GLY A 123 14.74 4.50 2.72
N PHE A 124 13.77 3.59 2.80
CA PHE A 124 12.45 3.73 2.19
C PHE A 124 11.72 5.00 2.66
N LEU A 125 11.60 5.20 3.98
CA LEU A 125 10.94 6.38 4.54
C LEU A 125 11.68 7.68 4.18
N THR A 126 13.01 7.66 4.19
CA THR A 126 13.85 8.80 3.80
C THR A 126 13.64 9.15 2.34
N SER A 127 13.55 8.14 1.48
CA SER A 127 13.32 8.32 0.04
C SER A 127 11.96 8.96 -0.25
N ILE A 128 10.90 8.51 0.43
CA ILE A 128 9.58 9.16 0.34
C ILE A 128 9.68 10.61 0.82
N ARG A 129 10.30 10.84 1.99
CA ARG A 129 10.42 12.18 2.59
C ARG A 129 11.09 13.19 1.66
N LYS A 130 12.12 12.80 0.92
CA LYS A 130 12.82 13.69 -0.03
C LYS A 130 11.90 14.26 -1.12
N ARG A 131 10.86 13.51 -1.51
CA ARG A 131 9.92 13.87 -2.59
C ARG A 131 8.67 14.59 -2.09
N LEU A 132 8.50 14.67 -0.77
CA LEU A 132 7.42 15.41 -0.13
C LEU A 132 7.77 16.88 0.07
N LYS A 133 6.83 17.77 -0.25
CA LYS A 133 6.88 19.17 0.17
C LYS A 133 6.97 19.28 1.70
N PRO A 134 7.61 20.32 2.24
CA PRO A 134 7.60 20.55 3.69
C PRO A 134 6.16 20.63 4.24
N GLY A 135 5.87 19.87 5.29
CA GLY A 135 4.54 19.82 5.91
C GLY A 135 3.52 18.92 5.20
N ALA A 136 3.87 18.29 4.08
CA ALA A 136 3.00 17.34 3.40
C ALA A 136 2.70 16.12 4.28
N PRO A 137 1.43 15.69 4.39
CA PRO A 137 1.08 14.48 5.13
C PRO A 137 1.60 13.22 4.45
N TYR A 138 1.94 12.23 5.28
CA TYR A 138 2.29 10.89 4.85
C TYR A 138 1.42 9.89 5.60
N ILE A 139 0.67 9.06 4.86
CA ILE A 139 -0.15 8.00 5.43
C ILE A 139 0.54 6.67 5.18
N HIS A 140 0.92 6.01 6.28
CA HIS A 140 1.51 4.68 6.26
C HIS A 140 0.55 3.70 6.91
N VAL A 141 0.35 2.55 6.27
CA VAL A 141 -0.38 1.42 6.86
C VAL A 141 0.49 0.20 6.70
N ASP A 142 0.61 -0.55 7.78
CA ASP A 142 1.42 -1.76 7.77
C ASP A 142 0.79 -2.88 8.60
N VAL A 143 1.34 -4.07 8.43
CA VAL A 143 1.03 -5.21 9.29
C VAL A 143 2.04 -5.22 10.44
N CYS A 144 1.54 -5.22 11.68
CA CYS A 144 2.38 -5.13 12.88
C CYS A 144 2.15 -6.32 13.81
N PHE A 145 3.25 -6.89 14.32
CA PHE A 145 3.24 -7.98 15.29
C PHE A 145 4.35 -7.78 16.32
N ASP A 146 4.05 -8.07 17.58
CA ASP A 146 5.03 -7.90 18.66
C ASP A 146 6.02 -9.08 18.77
N ASN A 147 5.62 -10.27 18.32
CA ASN A 147 6.41 -11.50 18.41
C ASN A 147 5.84 -12.61 17.51
N ALA A 148 6.60 -13.72 17.41
CA ALA A 148 6.23 -14.89 16.61
C ALA A 148 4.87 -15.51 17.00
N ALA A 149 4.51 -15.52 18.28
CA ALA A 149 3.23 -16.08 18.71
C ALA A 149 2.05 -15.18 18.31
N MET A 150 2.21 -13.86 18.35
CA MET A 150 1.20 -12.92 17.84
C MET A 150 1.05 -13.04 16.32
N TYR A 151 2.18 -13.18 15.62
CA TYR A 151 2.20 -13.41 14.19
C TYR A 151 1.39 -14.66 13.81
N GLU A 152 1.66 -15.81 14.43
CA GLU A 152 0.97 -17.08 14.12
C GLU A 152 -0.55 -16.95 14.37
N ARG A 153 -0.94 -16.33 15.50
CA ARG A 153 -2.36 -16.04 15.78
C ARG A 153 -2.99 -15.16 14.70
N MET A 154 -2.26 -14.17 14.19
CA MET A 154 -2.80 -13.26 13.19
C MET A 154 -2.87 -13.91 11.81
N GLU A 155 -1.91 -14.76 11.44
CA GLU A 155 -1.98 -15.58 10.22
C GLU A 155 -3.28 -16.41 10.20
N HIS A 156 -3.59 -17.09 11.31
CA HIS A 156 -4.86 -17.80 11.44
C HIS A 156 -6.09 -16.89 11.34
N ALA A 157 -6.03 -15.69 11.92
CA ALA A 157 -7.11 -14.72 11.85
C ALA A 157 -7.34 -14.22 10.41
N TYR A 158 -6.27 -13.96 9.65
CA TYR A 158 -6.34 -13.55 8.25
C TYR A 158 -6.85 -14.67 7.35
N ALA A 159 -6.41 -15.91 7.56
CA ALA A 159 -6.96 -17.08 6.86
C ALA A 159 -8.46 -17.22 7.16
N ARG A 160 -8.88 -17.04 8.42
CA ARG A 160 -10.29 -17.10 8.80
C ARG A 160 -11.09 -15.96 8.17
N HIS A 161 -10.55 -14.74 8.13
CA HIS A 161 -11.17 -13.59 7.45
C HIS A 161 -11.38 -13.88 5.95
N ALA A 162 -10.36 -14.43 5.28
CA ALA A 162 -10.46 -14.86 3.88
C ALA A 162 -11.56 -15.89 3.64
N ILE A 163 -11.69 -16.90 4.50
CA ILE A 163 -12.78 -17.89 4.42
C ILE A 163 -14.15 -17.22 4.60
N LEU A 164 -14.28 -16.31 5.57
CA LEU A 164 -15.53 -15.55 5.77
C LEU A 164 -15.83 -14.62 4.60
N GLY A 165 -14.80 -14.16 3.89
CA GLY A 165 -14.88 -13.41 2.63
C GLY A 165 -15.16 -14.28 1.40
N GLY A 166 -15.33 -15.60 1.54
CA GLY A 166 -15.72 -16.51 0.48
C GLY A 166 -14.59 -17.28 -0.22
N LEU A 167 -13.34 -17.20 0.27
CA LEU A 167 -12.25 -18.01 -0.26
C LEU A 167 -12.35 -19.46 0.23
N ALA A 168 -11.94 -20.39 -0.64
CA ALA A 168 -11.75 -21.78 -0.25
C ALA A 168 -10.64 -21.90 0.83
N PRO A 169 -10.74 -22.86 1.77
CA PRO A 169 -9.80 -22.95 2.89
C PRO A 169 -8.32 -23.12 2.50
N ASP A 170 -8.04 -23.84 1.42
CA ASP A 170 -6.70 -24.02 0.87
C ASP A 170 -6.13 -22.71 0.29
N ALA A 171 -6.93 -21.99 -0.49
CA ALA A 171 -6.56 -20.67 -0.99
C ALA A 171 -6.38 -19.63 0.13
N ALA A 172 -7.20 -19.69 1.18
CA ALA A 172 -7.09 -18.79 2.33
C ALA A 172 -5.78 -18.98 3.12
N ALA A 173 -5.31 -20.23 3.27
CA ALA A 173 -4.04 -20.52 3.93
C ALA A 173 -2.84 -19.97 3.14
N ASP A 174 -2.84 -20.14 1.81
CA ASP A 174 -1.78 -19.61 0.94
C ASP A 174 -1.70 -18.07 1.01
N VAL A 175 -2.83 -17.37 0.98
CA VAL A 175 -2.83 -15.91 1.07
C VAL A 175 -2.36 -15.41 2.44
N ALA A 176 -2.80 -16.03 3.53
CA ALA A 176 -2.40 -15.62 4.88
C ALA A 176 -0.87 -15.68 5.06
N SER A 177 -0.22 -16.72 4.54
CA SER A 177 1.24 -16.85 4.57
C SER A 177 1.98 -15.79 3.75
N LYS A 178 1.31 -15.17 2.74
CA LYS A 178 1.88 -14.17 1.82
C LYS A 178 1.66 -12.72 2.25
N VAL A 179 0.64 -12.45 3.06
CA VAL A 179 0.40 -11.14 3.70
C VAL A 179 1.39 -10.91 4.86
N ALA A 180 2.22 -11.90 5.15
CA ALA A 180 2.94 -12.05 6.40
C ALA A 180 4.49 -12.16 6.30
N PRO A 181 5.23 -11.54 5.36
CA PRO A 181 6.68 -11.46 5.56
C PRO A 181 6.98 -10.23 6.41
N CYS A 182 7.27 -10.43 7.71
CA CYS A 182 8.31 -9.69 8.45
C CYS A 182 8.54 -10.30 9.85
N LEU A 183 9.30 -11.40 9.95
CA LEU A 183 9.83 -11.88 11.24
C LEU A 183 11.31 -12.26 11.21
N SER A 184 12.02 -12.10 10.09
CA SER A 184 13.47 -12.24 10.09
C SER A 184 14.13 -10.92 10.51
N SER A 185 13.90 -10.48 11.75
CA SER A 185 14.91 -9.68 12.44
C SER A 185 16.13 -10.57 12.69
N PRO A 186 17.37 -10.06 12.61
CA PRO A 186 18.50 -10.77 13.19
C PRO A 186 18.19 -11.02 14.67
N LYS A 187 18.51 -12.21 15.19
CA LYS A 187 18.52 -12.40 16.65
C LYS A 187 19.33 -11.26 17.26
N PRO A 188 18.86 -10.58 18.31
CA PRO A 188 19.67 -9.59 18.99
C PRO A 188 20.97 -10.27 19.40
N SER A 189 22.09 -9.82 18.83
CA SER A 189 23.40 -10.18 19.37
C SER A 189 23.40 -9.72 20.81
N SER A 190 23.66 -10.64 21.73
CA SER A 190 23.83 -10.35 23.15
C SER A 190 24.78 -9.15 23.29
N VAL A 191 24.23 -7.98 23.62
CA VAL A 191 25.04 -6.89 24.12
C VAL A 191 25.47 -7.32 25.51
N SER A 192 26.70 -7.83 25.61
CA SER A 192 27.39 -7.93 26.88
C SER A 192 27.51 -6.52 27.46
N ALA A 193 27.12 -6.39 28.72
CA ALA A 193 27.22 -5.18 29.54
C ALA A 193 28.64 -4.60 29.58
#